data_AF-A0A409X9N1-F1
#
_entry.id   AF-A0A409X9N1-F1
#
_cell.length_a   1.000
_cell.length_b   1.000
_cell.length_c   1.000
_cell.angle_alpha   90.00
_cell.angle_beta   90.00
_cell.angle_gamma   90.00
#
_symmetry.space_group_name_H-M   'P 1'
#
loop_
_entity.id
_entity.type
_entity.pdbx_description
1 polymer ?
#
loop_
_entity_poly.entity_id
_entity_poly.type
_entity_poly.pdbx_seq_one_letter_code
_entity_poly.pdbx_strand_id
1 'polypeptide(L)'
;MLLKEEMRRTLAFLEWKANWWRDCQSVAGLQVSKDLQEGLSAYALSQAGVQDSLAAHFRKLWLAPLQDKDTDECEDDDDEDDKTEAEDVQEADNFEDND
;
A
#
# COMPACT_ATOMS: atom_id res chain seq x y z
N MET A 1 12.77 27.15 10.21
CA MET A 1 13.80 26.14 9.87
C MET A 1 13.32 25.36 8.67
N LEU A 2 14.20 25.14 7.68
CA LEU A 2 13.85 24.49 6.41
C LEU A 2 13.29 23.07 6.59
N LEU A 3 13.89 22.27 7.48
CA LEU A 3 13.47 20.89 7.73
C LEU A 3 12.00 20.76 8.15
N LYS A 4 11.53 21.61 9.08
CA LYS A 4 10.13 21.59 9.54
C LYS A 4 9.15 21.90 8.40
N GLU A 5 9.54 22.77 7.49
CA GLU A 5 8.73 23.12 6.33
C GLU A 5 8.69 21.97 5.30
N GLU A 6 9.82 21.31 5.06
CA GLU A 6 9.84 20.11 4.20
C GLU A 6 9.00 18.98 4.77
N MET A 7 9.09 18.69 6.08
CA MET A 7 8.22 17.73 6.75
C MET A 7 6.73 18.05 6.52
N ARG A 8 6.34 19.32 6.73
CA ARG A 8 4.97 19.78 6.50
C ARG A 8 4.53 19.60 5.05
N ARG A 9 5.40 19.94 4.09
CA ARG A 9 5.14 19.79 2.65
C ARG A 9 4.99 18.34 2.23
N THR A 10 5.82 17.43 2.76
CA THR A 10 5.69 16.00 2.49
C THR A 10 4.33 15.48 2.96
N LEU A 11 3.88 15.81 4.17
CA LEU A 11 2.53 15.40 4.62
C LEU A 11 1.43 15.95 3.70
N ALA A 12 1.49 17.25 3.40
CA ALA A 12 0.50 17.90 2.56
C ALA A 12 0.46 17.29 1.14
N PHE A 13 1.61 16.91 0.59
CA PHE A 13 1.71 16.23 -0.70
C PHE A 13 1.08 14.84 -0.65
N LEU A 14 1.38 14.03 0.37
CA LEU A 14 0.83 12.69 0.51
C LEU A 14 -0.70 12.71 0.67
N GLU A 15 -1.22 13.63 1.50
CA GLU A 15 -2.67 13.83 1.68
C GLU A 15 -3.34 14.27 0.37
N TRP A 16 -2.74 15.23 -0.35
CA TRP A 16 -3.24 15.64 -1.67
C TRP A 16 -3.21 14.48 -2.66
N LYS A 17 -2.14 13.69 -2.70
CA LYS A 17 -1.98 12.59 -3.64
C LYS A 17 -2.96 11.45 -3.36
N ALA A 18 -3.26 11.18 -2.08
CA ALA A 18 -4.30 10.23 -1.68
C ALA A 18 -5.68 10.66 -2.22
N ASN A 19 -6.03 11.93 -2.07
CA ASN A 19 -7.28 12.47 -2.63
C ASN A 19 -7.32 12.39 -4.16
N TRP A 20 -6.22 12.72 -4.82
CA TRP A 20 -6.12 12.59 -6.27
C TRP A 20 -6.39 11.15 -6.75
N TRP A 21 -5.88 10.15 -6.03
CA TRP A 21 -6.15 8.74 -6.34
C TRP A 21 -7.63 8.38 -6.14
N ARG A 22 -8.28 8.87 -5.07
CA ARG A 22 -9.72 8.67 -4.84
C ARG A 22 -10.55 9.33 -5.95
N ASP A 23 -10.16 10.51 -6.41
CA ASP A 23 -10.84 11.17 -7.53
C ASP A 23 -10.63 10.40 -8.85
N CYS A 24 -9.45 9.80 -9.04
CA CYS A 24 -9.14 8.99 -10.21
C CYS A 24 -10.02 7.74 -10.37
N GLN A 25 -10.64 7.23 -9.31
CA GLN A 25 -11.61 6.12 -9.42
C GLN A 25 -12.84 6.52 -10.26
N SER A 26 -13.10 7.82 -10.37
CA SER A 26 -14.29 8.40 -11.00
C SER A 26 -14.06 8.92 -12.42
N VAL A 27 -12.93 8.57 -13.06
CA VAL A 27 -12.59 9.01 -14.42
C VAL A 27 -13.62 8.46 -15.42
N ALA A 28 -14.72 9.20 -15.54
CA ALA A 28 -15.77 9.01 -16.51
C ALA A 28 -15.19 9.40 -17.88
N GLY A 29 -14.95 8.41 -18.74
CA GLY A 29 -14.48 8.67 -20.10
C GLY A 29 -13.57 7.60 -20.68
N LEU A 30 -13.05 6.68 -19.86
CA LEU A 30 -12.35 5.52 -20.38
C LEU A 30 -13.39 4.48 -20.83
N GLN A 31 -13.48 4.22 -22.15
CA GLN A 31 -14.24 3.10 -22.67
C GLN A 31 -13.49 1.80 -22.37
N VAL A 32 -13.63 1.33 -21.13
CA VAL A 32 -13.07 0.05 -20.66
C VAL A 32 -14.18 -0.93 -20.34
N SER A 33 -13.85 -2.22 -20.33
CA SER A 33 -14.77 -3.24 -19.83
C SER A 33 -15.08 -2.97 -18.35
N LYS A 34 -16.25 -3.43 -17.91
CA LYS A 34 -16.70 -3.27 -16.51
C LYS A 34 -15.70 -3.85 -15.52
N ASP A 35 -15.15 -5.02 -15.83
CA ASP A 35 -14.17 -5.71 -14.97
C ASP A 35 -12.88 -4.92 -14.84
N LEU A 36 -12.41 -4.29 -15.93
CA LEU A 36 -11.25 -3.41 -15.90
C LEU A 36 -11.53 -2.13 -15.13
N GLN A 37 -12.74 -1.57 -15.23
CA GLN A 37 -13.14 -0.41 -14.43
C GLN A 37 -13.14 -0.72 -12.93
N GLU A 38 -13.62 -1.89 -12.53
CA GLU A 38 -13.58 -2.35 -11.15
C GLU A 38 -12.14 -2.52 -10.67
N GLY A 39 -11.28 -3.16 -11.46
CA GLY A 39 -9.85 -3.31 -11.15
C GLY A 39 -9.13 -1.96 -11.01
N LEU A 40 -9.40 -1.01 -11.91
CA LEU A 40 -8.83 0.35 -11.83
C LEU A 40 -9.29 1.09 -10.58
N SER A 41 -10.57 0.96 -10.21
CA SER A 41 -11.13 1.56 -8.99
C SER A 41 -10.47 0.95 -7.74
N ALA A 42 -10.39 -0.38 -7.67
CA ALA A 42 -9.75 -1.09 -6.56
C ALA A 42 -8.27 -0.70 -6.43
N TYR A 43 -7.55 -0.62 -7.55
CA TYR A 43 -6.16 -0.19 -7.57
C TYR A 43 -6.00 1.26 -7.10
N ALA A 44 -6.82 2.18 -7.59
CA ALA A 44 -6.77 3.59 -7.19
C ALA A 44 -7.03 3.76 -5.68
N LEU A 45 -8.02 3.04 -5.13
CA LEU A 45 -8.28 3.02 -3.69
C LEU A 45 -7.13 2.45 -2.88
N SER A 46 -6.51 1.35 -3.35
CA SER A 46 -5.32 0.77 -2.73
C SER A 46 -4.16 1.78 -2.70
N GLN A 47 -3.91 2.47 -3.80
CA GLN A 47 -2.88 3.52 -3.88
C GLN A 47 -3.17 4.69 -2.93
N ALA A 48 -4.43 5.12 -2.81
CA ALA A 48 -4.81 6.14 -1.84
C ALA A 48 -4.46 5.69 -0.40
N GLY A 49 -4.78 4.44 -0.05
CA GLY A 49 -4.46 3.87 1.27
C GLY A 49 -2.95 3.79 1.56
N VAL A 50 -2.13 3.51 0.55
CA VAL A 50 -0.65 3.55 0.69
C VAL A 50 -0.18 4.97 1.03
N GLN A 51 -0.69 5.99 0.34
CA GLN A 51 -0.33 7.38 0.60
C GLN A 51 -0.75 7.82 2.01
N ASP A 52 -1.97 7.46 2.45
CA ASP A 52 -2.46 7.74 3.80
C ASP A 52 -1.57 7.07 4.87
N SER A 53 -1.21 5.80 4.64
CA SER A 53 -0.36 5.03 5.56
C SER A 53 1.03 5.65 5.68
N LEU A 54 1.60 6.11 4.57
CA LEU A 54 2.89 6.79 4.56
C LEU A 54 2.82 8.14 5.30
N ALA A 55 1.74 8.91 5.09
CA ALA A 55 1.52 10.17 5.81
C ALA A 55 1.39 9.93 7.32
N ALA A 56 0.64 8.91 7.74
CA ALA A 56 0.50 8.52 9.14
C ALA A 56 1.84 8.07 9.74
N HIS A 57 2.62 7.27 9.00
CA HIS A 57 3.94 6.81 9.42
C HIS A 57 4.89 8.00 9.64
N PHE A 58 5.01 8.91 8.67
CA PHE A 58 5.87 10.08 8.82
C PHE A 58 5.39 11.04 9.91
N ARG A 59 4.07 11.21 10.07
CA ARG A 59 3.52 12.00 11.17
C ARG A 59 3.94 11.41 12.52
N LYS A 60 3.87 10.09 12.70
CA LYS A 60 4.34 9.41 13.92
C LYS A 60 5.85 9.58 14.10
N LEU A 61 6.63 9.42 13.03
CA LEU A 61 8.09 9.54 13.05
C LEU A 61 8.54 10.95 13.46
N TRP A 62 7.88 12.00 12.97
CA TRP A 62 8.26 13.39 13.25
C TRP A 62 7.66 13.96 14.53
N LEU A 63 6.61 13.33 15.07
CA LEU A 63 6.04 13.67 16.38
C LEU A 63 6.70 12.89 17.52
N ALA A 64 7.39 11.79 17.24
CA ALA A 64 8.17 11.08 18.23
C ALA A 64 9.28 12.01 18.74
N PRO A 65 9.37 12.27 20.06
CA PRO A 65 10.61 12.78 20.64
C PRO A 65 11.71 11.84 20.18
N LEU A 66 12.80 12.38 19.64
CA LEU A 66 14.03 11.62 19.42
C LEU A 66 14.35 10.98 20.78
N GLN A 67 14.03 9.70 20.94
CA GLN A 67 14.47 8.97 22.12
C GLN A 67 15.97 8.81 21.90
N ASP A 68 16.75 9.57 22.68
CA ASP A 68 18.18 9.35 22.78
C ASP A 68 18.35 7.93 23.31
N LYS A 69 18.51 6.97 22.39
CA LYS A 69 18.93 5.61 22.74
C LYS A 69 20.42 5.69 23.05
N ASP A 70 20.73 6.15 24.25
CA ASP A 70 21.98 5.78 24.91
C ASP A 70 21.84 4.32 25.33
N THR A 71 22.06 3.38 24.41
CA THR A 71 22.32 1.97 24.74
C THR A 71 22.95 1.28 23.55
N ASP A 72 24.29 1.23 23.57
CA ASP A 72 25.04 0.07 23.10
C ASP A 72 24.42 -1.17 23.75
N GLU A 73 23.78 -2.02 22.98
CA GLU A 73 23.73 -3.48 23.19
C GLU A 73 23.08 -4.11 21.95
N CYS A 74 23.92 -4.80 21.17
CA CYS A 74 23.52 -5.65 20.07
C CYS A 74 22.98 -6.95 20.67
N GLU A 75 21.68 -7.19 20.56
CA GLU A 75 21.14 -8.54 20.63
C GLU A 75 20.55 -8.86 19.25
N ASP A 76 21.37 -9.58 18.48
CA ASP A 76 20.94 -10.38 17.34
C ASP A 76 20.03 -11.50 17.88
N ASP A 77 18.73 -11.39 17.67
CA ASP A 77 17.83 -12.56 17.68
C ASP A 77 17.43 -12.83 16.23
N ASP A 78 18.26 -13.65 15.60
CA ASP A 78 17.85 -14.54 14.51
C ASP A 78 16.72 -15.45 15.05
N ASP A 79 15.57 -15.47 14.39
CA ASP A 79 14.77 -16.69 14.30
C ASP A 79 13.96 -16.67 12.99
N GLU A 80 14.44 -17.46 12.04
CA GLU A 80 13.71 -17.99 10.90
C GLU A 80 12.53 -18.86 11.39
N ASP A 81 11.33 -18.72 10.82
CA ASP A 81 10.65 -19.90 10.28
C ASP A 81 9.69 -19.51 9.16
N ASP A 82 10.07 -20.00 7.98
CA ASP A 82 9.30 -20.15 6.76
C ASP A 82 8.14 -21.14 6.98
N LYS A 83 6.96 -20.84 6.44
CA LYS A 83 6.12 -21.81 5.71
C LYS A 83 4.93 -21.10 5.08
N THR A 84 5.07 -20.82 3.79
CA THR A 84 3.94 -20.52 2.90
C THR A 84 3.27 -21.84 2.51
N GLU A 85 2.12 -22.13 3.11
CA GLU A 85 1.25 -23.22 2.67
C GLU A 85 0.48 -22.74 1.44
N ALA A 86 0.91 -23.19 0.26
CA ALA A 86 0.17 -23.07 -0.98
C ALA A 86 -0.83 -24.23 -1.07
N GLU A 87 -2.12 -23.94 -0.90
CA GLU A 87 -3.17 -24.93 -1.22
C GLU A 87 -3.43 -24.95 -2.73
N ASP A 88 -2.92 -25.99 -3.36
CA ASP A 88 -3.26 -26.50 -4.69
C ASP A 88 -4.60 -27.26 -4.63
N VAL A 89 -5.62 -26.78 -5.34
CA VAL A 89 -6.80 -27.59 -5.68
C VAL A 89 -7.23 -27.34 -7.14
N GLN A 90 -6.53 -28.04 -8.03
CA GLN A 90 -7.03 -28.88 -9.14
C GLN A 90 -8.21 -28.36 -9.98
N GLU A 91 -7.82 -27.93 -11.19
CA GLU A 91 -8.64 -27.75 -12.39
C GLU A 91 -9.15 -29.11 -12.89
N ALA A 92 -10.47 -29.34 -12.85
CA ALA A 92 -11.10 -30.51 -13.46
C ALA A 92 -11.57 -30.14 -14.88
N ASP A 93 -10.70 -30.44 -15.83
CA ASP A 93 -10.93 -30.37 -17.26
C ASP A 93 -11.83 -31.56 -17.68
N ASN A 94 -13.12 -31.33 -17.92
CA ASN A 94 -14.03 -32.36 -18.44
C ASN A 94 -14.27 -32.09 -19.94
N PHE A 95 -13.31 -32.51 -20.75
CA PHE A 95 -13.44 -32.63 -22.20
C PHE A 95 -14.13 -33.98 -22.52
N GLU A 96 -15.45 -33.95 -22.73
CA GLU A 96 -16.17 -35.08 -23.33
C GLU A 96 -16.51 -34.73 -24.79
N ASP A 97 -15.64 -35.23 -25.67
CA ASP A 97 -15.88 -35.42 -27.10
C ASP A 97 -16.56 -36.78 -27.25
N ASN A 98 -17.73 -36.84 -27.89
CA ASN A 98 -18.37 -38.10 -28.23
C ASN A 98 -18.91 -38.02 -29.66
N ASP A 99 -18.35 -38.92 -30.49
CA ASP A 99 -18.68 -39.23 -31.89
C ASP A 99 -20.17 -39.48 -32.15
#